data_AF-A0A838DPV7-F1
#
_entry.id   AF-A0A838DPV7-F1
#
_cell.length_a   1.000
_cell.length_b   1.000
_cell.length_c   1.000
_cell.angle_alpha   90.00
_cell.angle_beta   90.00
_cell.angle_gamma   90.00
#
_symmetry.space_group_name_H-M   'P 1'
#
loop_
_entity.id
_entity.type
_entity.pdbx_description
1 polymer ?
#
loop_
_entity_poly.entity_id
_entity_poly.type
_entity_poly.pdbx_seq_one_letter_code
_entity_poly.pdbx_strand_id
1 'polypeptide(L)'
;MAHNNIGITGTGYAALTAGGFDTAGDSYSAALLAALTPAVTAGSTVTVNGVAFTWPGPDITTNYDNWKTAAAQTITFAPVSNATAVAFLGAASDGSSSGTATINYTTGVPQTFTLGFTDWKTGTPAFSNTLALTLSNYDTSAGVVKSPAAPVYVYYADSSSVTLDPTRIVASVTLPAAVTGGGLVHVFAAAIKTSVTPNNYNNVGISDNSAPTSANFDGLGNSYSAQALAAATPLHLTPGANVNINGVGLTWPNVAPGLPDNYQAAGQVIPITPVANASVLGFLGAATGGAYGPGPVTVTYSDASTYTFPIMFNDWLTGGPSPTDGQLVTTSAYYHSATTPFIVNAPASVYYYEVPLQLGKTVVSVTLPPAPNPSTNPQLHVFAVGTGGTTYNNTGISDDSNPLGANFDAAQDSYSAQALVTAGAAPGQTVTVNSIHFTWPNVASATPDNWQAAGQTIPFATFPGDSTLAFLGSAHFGSSIGTGTINYSDGSKQNFHLAFSDWTLNAGASQPSFGNTIALTMPYRNYKGGQDHALTYVFYMQVTLQSVQTGIGKAKSVVSITLPSTTNHGKLHVFAIASGSPV
;
A
#
# COMPACT_ATOMS: atom_id res chain seq x y z
N MET A 1 7.83 -22.08 2.50
CA MET A 1 8.35 -23.47 2.57
C MET A 1 7.20 -24.40 2.90
N ALA A 2 7.25 -25.64 2.43
CA ALA A 2 6.16 -26.58 2.63
C ALA A 2 5.99 -26.93 4.12
N HIS A 3 4.74 -27.11 4.54
CA HIS A 3 4.38 -27.83 5.75
C HIS A 3 5.02 -29.22 5.76
N ASN A 4 5.09 -29.90 6.91
CA ASN A 4 5.71 -31.24 7.02
C ASN A 4 4.82 -32.28 7.72
N ASN A 5 3.57 -31.93 8.01
CA ASN A 5 2.64 -32.82 8.69
C ASN A 5 1.21 -32.60 8.15
N ILE A 6 0.40 -33.65 8.24
CA ILE A 6 -1.04 -33.62 7.96
C ILE A 6 -1.75 -33.50 9.31
N GLY A 7 -2.27 -32.32 9.63
CA GLY A 7 -3.04 -32.04 10.83
C GLY A 7 -4.55 -31.95 10.58
N ILE A 8 -4.96 -31.77 9.32
CA ILE A 8 -6.34 -31.56 8.90
C ILE A 8 -6.71 -32.59 7.82
N THR A 9 -7.83 -33.29 7.99
CA THR A 9 -8.31 -34.28 7.02
C THR A 9 -9.70 -33.95 6.50
N GLY A 10 -10.02 -34.44 5.30
CA GLY A 10 -11.36 -34.37 4.72
C GLY A 10 -12.15 -35.66 4.96
N THR A 11 -13.48 -35.56 4.91
CA THR A 11 -14.37 -36.73 4.93
C THR A 11 -14.21 -37.52 3.62
N GLY A 12 -13.44 -38.62 3.64
CA GLY A 12 -13.31 -39.52 2.48
C GLY A 12 -11.91 -40.04 2.15
N TYR A 13 -10.88 -39.75 2.96
CA TYR A 13 -9.56 -40.36 2.74
C TYR A 13 -9.50 -41.79 3.29
N ALA A 14 -9.15 -42.74 2.42
CA ALA A 14 -8.91 -44.13 2.78
C ALA A 14 -7.73 -44.23 3.76
N ALA A 15 -7.96 -44.93 4.88
CA ALA A 15 -6.97 -45.42 5.86
C ALA A 15 -5.63 -44.64 5.89
N LEU A 16 -5.56 -43.62 6.73
CA LEU A 16 -4.36 -42.82 6.98
C LEU A 16 -3.31 -43.66 7.70
N THR A 17 -2.45 -44.34 6.94
CA THR A 17 -1.21 -44.94 7.47
C THR A 17 -0.08 -43.91 7.60
N ALA A 18 -0.34 -42.61 7.38
CA ALA A 18 0.67 -41.55 7.46
C ALA A 18 0.19 -40.13 7.87
N GLY A 19 -1.08 -39.93 8.26
CA GLY A 19 -1.59 -38.60 8.66
C GLY A 19 -2.33 -38.65 9.99
N GLY A 20 -1.87 -37.88 10.96
CA GLY A 20 -2.39 -37.83 12.32
C GLY A 20 -1.85 -36.59 13.03
N PHE A 21 -2.74 -35.73 13.48
CA PHE A 21 -2.38 -34.62 14.36
C PHE A 21 -1.79 -35.17 15.67
N ASP A 22 -2.33 -36.28 16.17
CA ASP A 22 -1.81 -37.02 17.33
C ASP A 22 -1.32 -38.44 16.98
N THR A 23 -0.70 -39.11 17.96
CA THR A 23 -0.16 -40.48 17.79
C THR A 23 -1.22 -41.56 17.57
N ALA A 24 -2.50 -41.28 17.85
CA ALA A 24 -3.62 -42.19 17.57
C ALA A 24 -4.11 -42.08 16.11
N GLY A 25 -3.58 -41.11 15.36
CA GLY A 25 -3.99 -40.80 13.99
C GLY A 25 -5.28 -39.98 13.93
N ASP A 26 -5.66 -39.33 15.03
CA ASP A 26 -6.77 -38.37 15.03
C ASP A 26 -6.32 -37.02 14.45
N SER A 27 -7.23 -36.25 13.87
CA SER A 27 -6.93 -34.97 13.20
C SER A 27 -8.12 -34.01 13.17
N TYR A 28 -7.88 -32.73 12.86
CA TYR A 28 -8.95 -31.76 12.67
C TYR A 28 -9.72 -32.06 11.39
N SER A 29 -11.04 -31.84 11.39
CA SER A 29 -11.87 -32.04 10.20
C SER A 29 -11.97 -30.77 9.36
N ALA A 30 -11.53 -30.83 8.10
CA ALA A 30 -11.65 -29.74 7.12
C ALA A 30 -13.12 -29.33 6.90
N ALA A 31 -14.04 -30.30 6.91
CA ALA A 31 -15.47 -30.04 6.73
C ALA A 31 -16.04 -29.23 7.90
N LEU A 32 -15.56 -29.48 9.12
CA LEU A 32 -16.01 -28.75 10.31
C LEU A 32 -15.38 -27.36 10.40
N LEU A 33 -14.11 -27.21 10.03
CA LEU A 33 -13.46 -25.90 9.88
C LEU A 33 -14.23 -25.03 8.88
N ALA A 34 -14.60 -25.60 7.73
CA ALA A 34 -15.39 -24.91 6.70
C ALA A 34 -16.81 -24.55 7.16
N ALA A 35 -17.36 -25.25 8.16
CA ALA A 35 -18.68 -25.00 8.72
C ALA A 35 -18.69 -23.96 9.85
N LEU A 36 -17.53 -23.47 10.30
CA LEU A 36 -17.46 -22.37 11.27
C LEU A 36 -18.04 -21.08 10.68
N THR A 37 -18.35 -20.11 11.54
CA THR A 37 -18.80 -18.77 11.14
C THR A 37 -17.90 -17.72 11.81
N PRO A 38 -17.03 -17.03 11.04
CA PRO A 38 -16.78 -17.19 9.60
C PRO A 38 -16.16 -18.55 9.24
N ALA A 39 -16.38 -18.99 8.01
CA ALA A 39 -15.86 -20.27 7.51
C ALA A 39 -14.33 -20.25 7.45
N VAL A 40 -13.70 -21.30 7.99
CA VAL A 40 -12.23 -21.46 7.97
C VAL A 40 -11.86 -22.47 6.89
N THR A 41 -11.38 -21.97 5.76
CA THR A 41 -10.93 -22.74 4.61
C THR A 41 -9.52 -22.33 4.20
N ALA A 42 -8.88 -23.10 3.31
CA ALA A 42 -7.56 -22.74 2.78
C ALA A 42 -7.56 -21.31 2.20
N GLY A 43 -6.64 -20.47 2.66
CA GLY A 43 -6.54 -19.06 2.24
C GLY A 43 -7.50 -18.10 2.93
N SER A 44 -8.44 -18.59 3.75
CA SER A 44 -9.30 -17.73 4.57
C SER A 44 -8.49 -16.98 5.64
N THR A 45 -9.04 -15.85 6.11
CA THR A 45 -8.42 -15.07 7.18
C THR A 45 -9.03 -15.45 8.52
N VAL A 46 -8.19 -15.83 9.48
CA VAL A 46 -8.56 -16.02 10.89
C VAL A 46 -7.93 -14.90 11.70
N THR A 47 -8.75 -14.11 12.40
CA THR A 47 -8.26 -12.99 13.22
C THR A 47 -8.40 -13.30 14.69
N VAL A 48 -7.29 -13.26 15.44
CA VAL A 48 -7.26 -13.49 16.89
C VAL A 48 -6.33 -12.45 17.53
N ASN A 49 -6.77 -11.83 18.62
CA ASN A 49 -6.02 -10.79 19.35
C ASN A 49 -5.48 -9.65 18.46
N GLY A 50 -6.28 -9.24 17.46
CA GLY A 50 -5.93 -8.18 16.51
C GLY A 50 -4.90 -8.59 15.45
N VAL A 51 -4.51 -9.86 15.39
CA VAL A 51 -3.60 -10.40 14.37
C VAL A 51 -4.39 -11.22 13.36
N ALA A 52 -4.25 -10.90 12.08
CA ALA A 52 -4.84 -11.64 10.98
C ALA A 52 -3.87 -12.73 10.48
N PHE A 53 -4.36 -13.96 10.35
CA PHE A 53 -3.62 -15.12 9.87
C PHE A 53 -4.27 -15.64 8.59
N THR A 54 -3.47 -16.00 7.59
CA THR A 54 -3.94 -16.79 6.45
C THR A 54 -3.96 -18.27 6.85
N TRP A 55 -5.14 -18.88 6.84
CA TRP A 55 -5.29 -20.29 7.18
C TRP A 55 -4.63 -21.18 6.11
N PRO A 56 -3.86 -22.21 6.50
CA PRO A 56 -3.11 -23.03 5.55
C PRO A 56 -4.06 -23.83 4.64
N GLY A 57 -3.63 -24.04 3.40
CA GLY A 57 -4.15 -25.10 2.54
C GLY A 57 -3.23 -26.31 2.55
N PRO A 58 -3.75 -27.52 2.30
CA PRO A 58 -2.90 -28.69 2.12
C PRO A 58 -2.01 -28.50 0.90
N ASP A 59 -0.73 -28.84 1.03
CA ASP A 59 0.19 -28.91 -0.11
C ASP A 59 -0.33 -29.93 -1.12
N ILE A 60 -0.42 -29.54 -2.40
CA ILE A 60 -1.05 -30.36 -3.44
C ILE A 60 -0.32 -31.69 -3.72
N THR A 61 0.93 -31.85 -3.28
CA THR A 61 1.75 -33.04 -3.51
C THR A 61 1.88 -33.93 -2.27
N THR A 62 1.90 -33.33 -1.08
CA THR A 62 2.16 -34.02 0.19
C THR A 62 0.95 -34.05 1.13
N ASN A 63 -0.08 -33.25 0.85
CA ASN A 63 -1.21 -32.94 1.71
C ASN A 63 -0.84 -32.30 3.06
N TYR A 64 0.38 -31.80 3.22
CA TYR A 64 0.81 -31.18 4.47
C TYR A 64 0.17 -29.80 4.68
N ASP A 65 -0.34 -29.57 5.89
CA ASP A 65 -1.11 -28.36 6.26
C ASP A 65 -0.59 -27.67 7.54
N ASN A 66 0.39 -28.27 8.23
CA ASN A 66 1.01 -27.66 9.40
C ASN A 66 2.51 -27.99 9.54
N TRP A 67 3.20 -27.15 10.31
CA TRP A 67 4.58 -27.35 10.73
C TRP A 67 4.62 -28.06 12.09
N LYS A 68 5.20 -29.26 12.13
CA LYS A 68 5.44 -30.07 13.33
C LYS A 68 6.88 -29.85 13.82
N THR A 69 7.05 -29.48 15.08
CA THR A 69 8.28 -28.92 15.68
C THR A 69 9.43 -29.93 15.96
N ALA A 70 9.63 -30.93 15.10
CA ALA A 70 10.75 -31.88 15.22
C ALA A 70 11.90 -31.59 14.23
N ALA A 71 11.82 -30.52 13.44
CA ALA A 71 12.73 -30.27 12.32
C ALA A 71 13.36 -28.86 12.30
N ALA A 72 13.25 -28.07 13.39
CA ALA A 72 13.78 -26.71 13.47
C ALA A 72 13.38 -25.84 12.26
N GLN A 73 12.12 -25.96 11.84
CA GLN A 73 11.66 -25.34 10.60
C GLN A 73 11.65 -23.83 10.72
N THR A 74 12.06 -23.15 9.66
CA THR A 74 12.09 -21.69 9.61
C THR A 74 10.93 -21.16 8.79
N ILE A 75 10.02 -20.42 9.42
CA ILE A 75 8.94 -19.69 8.76
C ILE A 75 9.49 -18.32 8.36
N THR A 76 9.44 -17.99 7.07
CA THR A 76 9.94 -16.72 6.52
C THR A 76 8.81 -15.73 6.33
N PHE A 77 9.10 -14.46 6.58
CA PHE A 77 8.19 -13.35 6.37
C PHE A 77 8.79 -12.40 5.33
N ALA A 78 7.95 -11.57 4.70
CA ALA A 78 8.47 -10.32 4.14
C ALA A 78 9.10 -9.52 5.30
N PRO A 79 10.28 -8.89 5.15
CA PRO A 79 10.93 -8.19 6.26
C PRO A 79 10.01 -7.15 6.92
N VAL A 80 9.80 -7.27 8.24
CA VAL A 80 8.88 -6.40 9.00
C VAL A 80 9.63 -5.55 10.02
N SER A 81 9.56 -4.23 9.90
CA SER A 81 10.04 -3.27 10.91
C SER A 81 8.99 -3.05 12.01
N ASN A 82 9.41 -2.49 13.16
CA ASN A 82 8.53 -2.19 14.30
C ASN A 82 7.73 -3.41 14.82
N ALA A 83 8.28 -4.62 14.69
CA ALA A 83 7.65 -5.83 15.23
C ALA A 83 7.58 -5.77 16.77
N THR A 84 6.42 -6.06 17.35
CA THR A 84 6.23 -6.20 18.80
C THR A 84 6.11 -7.64 19.25
N ALA A 85 5.66 -8.54 18.37
CA ALA A 85 5.67 -9.97 18.61
C ALA A 85 5.63 -10.75 17.30
N VAL A 86 6.04 -12.02 17.35
CA VAL A 86 5.66 -13.03 16.37
C VAL A 86 4.50 -13.82 16.96
N ALA A 87 3.40 -13.92 16.24
CA ALA A 87 2.18 -14.60 16.68
C ALA A 87 1.92 -15.86 15.86
N PHE A 88 1.21 -16.82 16.44
CA PHE A 88 1.02 -18.16 15.91
C PHE A 88 -0.40 -18.67 16.17
N LEU A 89 -0.93 -19.44 15.22
CA LEU A 89 -2.06 -20.34 15.43
C LEU A 89 -1.55 -21.78 15.44
N GLY A 90 -1.94 -22.55 16.44
CA GLY A 90 -1.42 -23.90 16.64
C GLY A 90 -2.08 -24.63 17.80
N ALA A 91 -1.64 -25.86 18.03
CA ALA A 91 -2.00 -26.66 19.20
C ALA A 91 -0.91 -27.72 19.45
N ALA A 92 -0.90 -28.30 20.64
CA ALA A 92 -0.11 -29.48 20.92
C ALA A 92 -0.96 -30.76 20.76
N SER A 93 -0.30 -31.87 20.47
CA SER A 93 -0.89 -33.21 20.51
C SER A 93 -0.18 -34.10 21.52
N ASP A 94 -0.89 -35.09 22.05
CA ASP A 94 -0.38 -36.06 23.01
C ASP A 94 0.15 -35.42 24.33
N GLY A 95 -0.33 -34.21 24.64
CA GLY A 95 0.06 -33.45 25.83
C GLY A 95 0.58 -32.04 25.53
N SER A 96 0.16 -31.09 26.37
CA SER A 96 0.59 -29.68 26.31
C SER A 96 2.12 -29.60 26.36
N SER A 97 2.71 -29.00 25.31
CA SER A 97 4.16 -29.06 25.09
C SER A 97 4.73 -27.71 24.67
N SER A 98 6.01 -27.47 24.98
CA SER A 98 6.71 -26.23 24.66
C SER A 98 8.19 -26.43 24.32
N GLY A 99 8.77 -25.52 23.55
CA GLY A 99 10.18 -25.54 23.19
C GLY A 99 10.73 -24.15 22.92
N THR A 100 12.03 -24.07 22.62
CA THR A 100 12.71 -22.79 22.35
C THR A 100 12.64 -22.46 20.85
N ALA A 101 11.95 -21.39 20.51
CA ALA A 101 11.91 -20.81 19.16
C ALA A 101 12.91 -19.66 19.05
N THR A 102 13.35 -19.35 17.82
CA THR A 102 14.34 -18.30 17.53
C THR A 102 13.81 -17.32 16.50
N ILE A 103 13.70 -16.05 16.85
CA ILE A 103 13.39 -14.93 15.96
C ILE A 103 14.69 -14.49 15.28
N ASN A 104 14.71 -14.51 13.95
CA ASN A 104 15.84 -14.07 13.15
C ASN A 104 15.56 -12.69 12.55
N TYR A 105 16.46 -11.76 12.82
CA TYR A 105 16.44 -10.41 12.26
C TYR A 105 17.23 -10.37 10.94
N THR A 106 16.98 -9.37 10.09
CA THR A 106 17.77 -9.17 8.85
C THR A 106 19.24 -8.86 9.14
N THR A 107 19.53 -8.25 10.28
CA THR A 107 20.88 -7.94 10.78
C THR A 107 20.94 -8.15 12.29
N GLY A 108 22.14 -8.40 12.81
CA GLY A 108 22.38 -8.58 14.25
C GLY A 108 22.11 -10.00 14.77
N VAL A 109 22.07 -10.13 16.09
CA VAL A 109 21.98 -11.42 16.78
C VAL A 109 20.51 -11.87 16.88
N PRO A 110 20.18 -13.13 16.53
CA PRO A 110 18.85 -13.71 16.74
C PRO A 110 18.43 -13.71 18.21
N GLN A 111 17.12 -13.74 18.47
CA GLN A 111 16.55 -13.72 19.81
C GLN A 111 15.68 -14.95 20.05
N THR A 112 15.82 -15.60 21.20
CA THR A 112 15.07 -16.81 21.53
C THR A 112 13.89 -16.54 22.45
N PHE A 113 12.81 -17.32 22.33
CA PHE A 113 11.65 -17.29 23.24
C PHE A 113 11.04 -18.69 23.39
N THR A 114 10.24 -18.90 24.44
CA THR A 114 9.49 -20.15 24.61
C THR A 114 8.20 -20.12 23.81
N LEU A 115 8.05 -21.02 22.85
CA LEU A 115 6.80 -21.28 22.14
C LEU A 115 6.16 -22.55 22.71
N GLY A 116 4.96 -22.43 23.27
CA GLY A 116 4.22 -23.53 23.86
C GLY A 116 2.77 -23.52 23.46
N PHE A 117 2.21 -24.72 23.29
CA PHE A 117 0.81 -24.91 22.96
C PHE A 117 0.13 -25.90 23.91
N THR A 118 -1.12 -25.58 24.23
CA THR A 118 -2.04 -26.44 24.96
C THR A 118 -2.42 -27.63 24.10
N ASP A 119 -2.60 -28.79 24.73
CA ASP A 119 -3.10 -29.98 24.05
C ASP A 119 -4.47 -29.69 23.41
N TRP A 120 -4.62 -30.10 22.15
CA TRP A 120 -5.81 -29.83 21.35
C TRP A 120 -7.11 -30.42 21.90
N LYS A 121 -7.06 -31.41 22.80
CA LYS A 121 -8.22 -32.00 23.49
C LYS A 121 -8.50 -31.34 24.86
N THR A 122 -7.74 -30.30 25.25
CA THR A 122 -7.80 -29.69 26.59
C THR A 122 -8.28 -28.23 26.57
N GLY A 123 -9.56 -27.99 26.85
CA GLY A 123 -10.14 -26.64 26.77
C GLY A 123 -9.59 -25.60 27.77
N THR A 124 -8.85 -26.01 28.80
CA THR A 124 -8.19 -25.10 29.75
C THR A 124 -6.80 -24.71 29.22
N PRO A 125 -6.58 -23.44 28.80
CA PRO A 125 -5.30 -23.05 28.20
C PRO A 125 -4.13 -23.09 29.18
N ALA A 126 -2.99 -23.58 28.69
CA ALA A 126 -1.66 -23.47 29.27
C ALA A 126 -0.79 -22.45 28.49
N PHE A 127 0.42 -22.15 28.98
CA PHE A 127 1.40 -21.29 28.28
C PHE A 127 0.87 -19.91 27.86
N SER A 128 -0.09 -19.36 28.62
CA SER A 128 -0.79 -18.11 28.28
C SER A 128 -1.46 -18.12 26.91
N ASN A 129 -1.76 -19.30 26.37
CA ASN A 129 -2.50 -19.44 25.14
C ASN A 129 -3.89 -18.82 25.27
N THR A 130 -4.37 -18.20 24.20
CA THR A 130 -5.78 -17.81 24.08
C THR A 130 -6.48 -18.74 23.11
N LEU A 131 -7.75 -19.04 23.36
CA LEU A 131 -8.52 -19.90 22.48
C LEU A 131 -8.80 -19.19 21.15
N ALA A 132 -8.46 -19.83 20.03
CA ALA A 132 -8.66 -19.30 18.68
C ALA A 132 -9.88 -19.92 17.99
N LEU A 133 -9.96 -21.26 17.95
CA LEU A 133 -11.06 -21.99 17.33
C LEU A 133 -11.50 -23.15 18.22
N THR A 134 -12.78 -23.49 18.17
CA THR A 134 -13.37 -24.66 18.85
C THR A 134 -14.15 -25.48 17.85
N LEU A 135 -13.86 -26.78 17.79
CA LEU A 135 -14.59 -27.74 16.97
C LEU A 135 -15.23 -28.79 17.88
N SER A 136 -16.51 -29.10 17.62
CA SER A 136 -17.24 -30.09 18.41
C SER A 136 -16.77 -31.52 18.17
N ASN A 137 -16.18 -31.79 17.01
CA ASN A 137 -15.80 -33.12 16.56
C ASN A 137 -14.42 -33.09 15.89
N TYR A 138 -13.85 -34.28 15.67
CA TYR A 138 -12.58 -34.48 14.98
C TYR A 138 -12.63 -35.75 14.12
N ASP A 139 -11.69 -35.89 13.18
CA ASP A 139 -11.61 -37.07 12.31
C ASP A 139 -10.67 -38.09 12.95
N THR A 140 -11.09 -39.36 12.98
CA THR A 140 -10.29 -40.48 13.51
C THR A 140 -9.47 -41.14 12.41
N SER A 141 -8.45 -41.92 12.78
CA SER A 141 -7.66 -42.74 11.85
C SER A 141 -8.48 -43.76 11.04
N ALA A 142 -9.69 -44.09 11.50
CA ALA A 142 -10.66 -44.91 10.77
C ALA A 142 -11.47 -44.13 9.71
N GLY A 143 -11.21 -42.83 9.52
CA GLY A 143 -11.94 -41.97 8.58
C GLY A 143 -13.35 -41.59 9.06
N VAL A 144 -13.62 -41.72 10.36
CA VAL A 144 -14.91 -41.41 10.97
C VAL A 144 -14.82 -40.09 11.74
N VAL A 145 -15.79 -39.20 11.52
CA VAL A 145 -16.00 -38.03 12.37
C VAL A 145 -16.48 -38.51 13.73
N LYS A 146 -15.67 -38.33 14.76
CA LYS A 146 -16.04 -38.67 16.13
C LYS A 146 -16.55 -37.42 16.82
N SER A 147 -17.74 -37.54 17.39
CA SER A 147 -18.32 -36.55 18.32
C SER A 147 -18.03 -37.01 19.75
N PRO A 148 -16.86 -36.69 20.32
CA PRO A 148 -16.57 -36.96 21.72
C PRO A 148 -17.46 -36.13 22.65
N ALA A 149 -17.48 -36.49 23.93
CA ALA A 149 -18.06 -35.64 24.98
C ALA A 149 -17.29 -34.31 25.20
N ALA A 150 -16.13 -34.11 24.57
CA ALA A 150 -15.23 -32.96 24.76
C ALA A 150 -14.73 -32.39 23.42
N PRO A 151 -14.81 -31.06 23.17
CA PRO A 151 -14.38 -30.43 21.92
C PRO A 151 -12.86 -30.54 21.66
N VAL A 152 -12.44 -30.22 20.44
CA VAL A 152 -11.03 -29.97 20.09
C VAL A 152 -10.80 -28.50 19.74
N TYR A 153 -9.58 -28.02 19.98
CA TYR A 153 -9.29 -26.58 20.04
C TYR A 153 -8.05 -26.21 19.26
N VAL A 154 -8.06 -25.01 18.67
CA VAL A 154 -6.86 -24.34 18.15
C VAL A 154 -6.60 -23.13 19.03
N TYR A 155 -5.33 -22.86 19.32
CA TYR A 155 -4.90 -21.79 20.20
C TYR A 155 -4.07 -20.74 19.47
N TYR A 156 -4.07 -19.55 20.04
CA TYR A 156 -3.17 -18.47 19.73
C TYR A 156 -2.04 -18.42 20.76
N ALA A 157 -0.81 -18.25 20.29
CA ALA A 157 0.36 -17.96 21.08
C ALA A 157 1.17 -16.83 20.42
N ASP A 158 1.96 -16.09 21.19
CA ASP A 158 2.87 -15.09 20.64
C ASP A 158 4.20 -15.05 21.41
N SER A 159 5.16 -14.29 20.89
CA SER A 159 6.44 -14.09 21.53
C SER A 159 6.42 -13.01 22.62
N SER A 160 5.27 -12.68 23.21
CA SER A 160 5.16 -11.61 24.23
C SER A 160 5.94 -11.87 25.51
N SER A 161 6.43 -13.11 25.71
CA SER A 161 7.38 -13.45 26.77
C SER A 161 8.76 -12.78 26.61
N VAL A 162 9.06 -12.22 25.43
CA VAL A 162 10.26 -11.43 25.17
C VAL A 162 9.91 -10.12 24.50
N THR A 163 10.59 -9.03 24.88
CA THR A 163 10.48 -7.75 24.18
C THR A 163 11.34 -7.80 22.91
N LEU A 164 10.73 -7.58 21.75
CA LEU A 164 11.45 -7.44 20.48
C LEU A 164 12.12 -6.06 20.42
N ASP A 165 13.26 -5.98 19.73
CA ASP A 165 13.93 -4.70 19.46
C ASP A 165 13.20 -3.98 18.32
N PRO A 166 12.51 -2.85 18.58
CA PRO A 166 11.71 -2.16 17.57
C PRO A 166 12.56 -1.58 16.44
N THR A 167 13.89 -1.43 16.64
CA THR A 167 14.82 -0.92 15.62
C THR A 167 15.27 -2.01 14.64
N ARG A 168 14.98 -3.29 14.94
CA ARG A 168 15.38 -4.41 14.09
C ARG A 168 14.22 -4.88 13.22
N ILE A 169 14.59 -5.39 12.05
CA ILE A 169 13.64 -5.91 11.07
C ILE A 169 13.57 -7.43 11.24
N VAL A 170 12.38 -7.96 11.57
CA VAL A 170 12.15 -9.41 11.68
C VAL A 170 12.03 -10.01 10.29
N ALA A 171 12.80 -11.07 10.01
CA ALA A 171 12.85 -11.72 8.71
C ALA A 171 12.27 -13.15 8.74
N SER A 172 12.48 -13.87 9.84
CA SER A 172 11.97 -15.23 9.98
C SER A 172 11.88 -15.65 11.44
N VAL A 173 11.18 -16.77 11.70
CA VAL A 173 11.21 -17.46 12.97
C VAL A 173 11.53 -18.93 12.76
N THR A 174 12.51 -19.43 13.50
CA THR A 174 12.85 -20.85 13.57
C THR A 174 12.08 -21.48 14.72
N LEU A 175 11.20 -22.43 14.40
CA LEU A 175 10.43 -23.20 15.37
C LEU A 175 11.33 -24.09 16.23
N PRO A 176 10.85 -24.54 17.41
CA PRO A 176 11.64 -25.40 18.26
C PRO A 176 12.14 -26.65 17.54
N ALA A 177 13.41 -27.00 17.79
CA ALA A 177 14.01 -28.26 17.32
C ALA A 177 13.61 -29.46 18.20
N ALA A 178 13.29 -29.17 19.47
CA ALA A 178 12.84 -30.13 20.47
C ALA A 178 11.78 -29.47 21.36
N VAL A 179 10.89 -30.29 21.90
CA VAL A 179 9.83 -29.87 22.82
C VAL A 179 9.88 -30.66 24.13
N THR A 180 9.36 -30.06 25.18
CA THR A 180 9.18 -30.62 26.53
C THR A 180 7.69 -30.70 26.83
N GLY A 181 7.24 -31.74 27.54
CA GLY A 181 5.81 -31.98 27.83
C GLY A 181 5.28 -33.35 27.39
N GLY A 182 6.07 -34.13 26.65
CA GLY A 182 5.72 -35.49 26.23
C GLY A 182 4.89 -35.57 24.94
N GLY A 183 4.41 -34.44 24.44
CA GLY A 183 3.66 -34.32 23.19
C GLY A 183 4.44 -33.64 22.06
N LEU A 184 3.71 -33.15 21.07
CA LEU A 184 4.24 -32.49 19.86
C LEU A 184 3.61 -31.11 19.71
N VAL A 185 4.35 -30.13 19.18
CA VAL A 185 3.80 -28.81 18.84
C VAL A 185 3.54 -28.72 17.34
N HIS A 186 2.37 -28.20 16.99
CA HIS A 186 1.91 -28.01 15.63
C HIS A 186 1.54 -26.54 15.40
N VAL A 187 2.10 -25.93 14.36
CA VAL A 187 1.80 -24.56 13.94
C VAL A 187 1.09 -24.60 12.59
N PHE A 188 -0.12 -24.06 12.54
CA PHE A 188 -0.92 -23.92 11.32
C PHE A 188 -0.60 -22.62 10.57
N ALA A 189 -0.39 -21.54 11.31
CA ALA A 189 -0.08 -20.23 10.73
C ALA A 189 0.79 -19.40 11.67
N ALA A 190 1.57 -18.49 11.10
CA ALA A 190 2.33 -17.48 11.84
C ALA A 190 2.20 -16.11 11.17
N ALA A 191 2.25 -15.05 11.97
CA ALA A 191 2.17 -13.67 11.52
C ALA A 191 3.05 -12.77 12.41
N ILE A 192 3.46 -11.62 11.89
CA ILE A 192 4.16 -10.60 12.68
C ILE A 192 3.14 -9.61 13.22
N LYS A 193 3.13 -9.43 14.54
CA LYS A 193 2.42 -8.32 15.20
C LYS A 193 3.36 -7.13 15.18
N THR A 194 2.97 -6.05 14.54
CA THR A 194 3.69 -4.78 14.60
C THR A 194 3.19 -3.95 15.76
N SER A 195 4.07 -3.15 16.37
CA SER A 195 3.63 -1.89 16.97
C SER A 195 3.15 -1.06 15.79
N VAL A 196 1.88 -1.22 15.44
CA VAL A 196 1.13 0.02 15.44
C VAL A 196 1.24 0.50 16.88
N THR A 197 2.12 1.48 17.14
CA THR A 197 1.69 2.51 18.10
C THR A 197 0.22 2.71 17.77
N PRO A 198 -0.72 2.53 18.71
CA PRO A 198 -2.08 3.02 18.47
C PRO A 198 -1.86 4.39 17.86
N ASN A 199 -2.36 4.60 16.64
CA ASN A 199 -2.22 5.92 16.05
C ASN A 199 -2.69 6.86 17.15
N ASN A 200 -1.81 7.75 17.62
CA ASN A 200 -2.12 8.67 18.72
C ASN A 200 -3.03 9.78 18.17
N TYR A 201 -4.05 9.36 17.41
CA TYR A 201 -5.14 10.15 16.91
C TYR A 201 -5.76 10.82 18.12
N ASN A 202 -5.77 12.14 18.06
CA ASN A 202 -6.25 13.00 19.14
C ASN A 202 -7.61 13.60 18.79
N ASN A 203 -8.18 13.23 17.64
CA ASN A 203 -9.46 13.73 17.17
C ASN A 203 -10.34 12.62 16.62
N VAL A 204 -11.64 12.74 16.88
CA VAL A 204 -12.69 11.85 16.38
C VAL A 204 -13.36 12.57 15.21
N GLY A 205 -12.97 12.23 13.98
CA GLY A 205 -13.37 12.92 12.77
C GLY A 205 -14.55 12.28 12.03
N ILE A 206 -14.84 11.01 12.30
CA ILE A 206 -15.80 10.21 11.55
C ILE A 206 -16.85 9.59 12.48
N SER A 207 -18.13 9.82 12.19
CA SER A 207 -19.26 9.24 12.93
C SER A 207 -20.12 8.29 12.09
N ASP A 208 -20.85 7.40 12.75
CA ASP A 208 -21.80 6.50 12.13
C ASP A 208 -23.15 7.18 11.89
N ASN A 209 -23.86 6.84 10.81
CA ASN A 209 -25.22 7.36 10.54
C ASN A 209 -26.23 7.09 11.67
N SER A 210 -26.03 6.02 12.44
CA SER A 210 -26.84 5.71 13.63
C SER A 210 -26.48 6.56 14.85
N ALA A 211 -25.33 7.25 14.82
CA ALA A 211 -24.81 8.08 15.90
C ALA A 211 -24.09 9.34 15.36
N PRO A 212 -24.77 10.25 14.64
CA PRO A 212 -24.15 11.37 13.92
C PRO A 212 -23.46 12.40 14.84
N THR A 213 -23.74 12.37 16.15
CA THR A 213 -23.14 13.26 17.15
C THR A 213 -21.91 12.67 17.85
N SER A 214 -21.47 11.48 17.44
CA SER A 214 -20.35 10.75 18.09
C SER A 214 -18.96 11.25 17.70
N ALA A 215 -18.86 12.21 16.77
CA ALA A 215 -17.60 12.76 16.27
C ALA A 215 -17.67 14.28 16.15
N ASN A 216 -16.51 14.93 16.16
CA ASN A 216 -16.36 16.38 16.05
C ASN A 216 -15.06 16.70 15.29
N PHE A 217 -15.14 16.67 13.96
CA PHE A 217 -14.00 16.91 13.09
C PHE A 217 -13.55 18.37 13.10
N ASP A 218 -14.49 19.32 13.05
CA ASP A 218 -14.20 20.75 12.87
C ASP A 218 -14.18 21.57 14.17
N GLY A 219 -14.38 20.92 15.31
CA GLY A 219 -14.51 21.56 16.61
C GLY A 219 -15.90 22.18 16.88
N LEU A 220 -16.77 22.29 15.86
CA LEU A 220 -18.12 22.85 15.94
C LEU A 220 -19.21 21.77 16.04
N GLY A 221 -18.81 20.51 16.12
CA GLY A 221 -19.68 19.34 16.20
C GLY A 221 -20.03 18.75 14.83
N ASN A 222 -19.38 19.18 13.75
CA ASN A 222 -19.57 18.54 12.45
C ASN A 222 -18.50 17.49 12.20
N SER A 223 -18.84 16.42 11.47
CA SER A 223 -17.93 15.30 11.20
C SER A 223 -18.25 14.62 9.87
N TYR A 224 -17.31 13.84 9.33
CA TYR A 224 -17.61 12.98 8.19
C TYR A 224 -18.55 11.84 8.60
N SER A 225 -19.40 11.40 7.68
CA SER A 225 -20.17 10.16 7.81
C SER A 225 -19.36 8.98 7.28
N ALA A 226 -19.23 7.91 8.07
CA ALA A 226 -18.58 6.67 7.66
C ALA A 226 -19.26 6.06 6.41
N GLN A 227 -20.59 6.06 6.37
CA GLN A 227 -21.37 5.55 5.24
C GLN A 227 -21.21 6.44 4.01
N ALA A 228 -21.16 7.76 4.18
CA ALA A 228 -20.97 8.68 3.06
C ALA A 228 -19.55 8.55 2.46
N LEU A 229 -18.52 8.39 3.29
CA LEU A 229 -17.14 8.13 2.85
C LEU A 229 -17.00 6.76 2.16
N ALA A 230 -17.68 5.74 2.67
CA ALA A 230 -17.71 4.41 2.05
C ALA A 230 -18.40 4.43 0.67
N ALA A 231 -19.39 5.31 0.48
CA ALA A 231 -20.11 5.48 -0.79
C ALA A 231 -19.47 6.53 -1.72
N ALA A 232 -18.50 7.31 -1.23
CA ALA A 232 -17.89 8.41 -1.97
C ALA A 232 -17.10 7.90 -3.18
N THR A 233 -16.98 8.74 -4.21
CA THR A 233 -16.21 8.46 -5.43
C THR A 233 -15.17 9.58 -5.64
N PRO A 234 -14.04 9.32 -6.34
CA PRO A 234 -13.63 8.07 -6.98
C PRO A 234 -13.07 7.01 -6.02
N LEU A 235 -12.71 7.39 -4.79
CA LEU A 235 -12.08 6.51 -3.81
C LEU A 235 -12.98 6.27 -2.61
N HIS A 236 -13.31 5.00 -2.37
CA HIS A 236 -14.07 4.57 -1.20
C HIS A 236 -13.16 4.51 0.02
N LEU A 237 -13.51 5.26 1.07
CA LEU A 237 -12.73 5.30 2.30
C LEU A 237 -13.48 4.53 3.39
N THR A 238 -13.07 3.29 3.60
CA THR A 238 -13.54 2.41 4.68
C THR A 238 -12.41 2.12 5.67
N PRO A 239 -12.69 1.72 6.92
CA PRO A 239 -11.65 1.40 7.89
C PRO A 239 -10.59 0.43 7.33
N GLY A 240 -9.32 0.83 7.40
CA GLY A 240 -8.19 0.05 6.89
C GLY A 240 -8.05 -0.01 5.37
N ALA A 241 -8.84 0.75 4.60
CA ALA A 241 -8.71 0.80 3.14
C ALA A 241 -7.30 1.23 2.73
N ASN A 242 -6.69 0.49 1.82
CA ASN A 242 -5.43 0.89 1.21
C ASN A 242 -5.72 1.78 0.00
N VAL A 243 -5.13 2.97 0.01
CA VAL A 243 -5.23 3.97 -1.05
C VAL A 243 -3.84 4.14 -1.66
N ASN A 244 -3.75 4.18 -2.98
CA ASN A 244 -2.51 4.48 -3.68
C ASN A 244 -2.72 5.76 -4.50
N ILE A 245 -1.94 6.80 -4.20
CA ILE A 245 -1.98 8.08 -4.91
C ILE A 245 -0.54 8.38 -5.34
N ASN A 246 -0.32 8.56 -6.65
CA ASN A 246 1.00 8.85 -7.24
C ASN A 246 2.11 7.86 -6.84
N GLY A 247 1.77 6.58 -6.60
CA GLY A 247 2.74 5.57 -6.17
C GLY A 247 3.03 5.56 -4.67
N VAL A 248 2.32 6.39 -3.89
CA VAL A 248 2.37 6.40 -2.42
C VAL A 248 1.26 5.52 -1.85
N GLY A 249 1.66 4.45 -1.16
CA GLY A 249 0.73 3.62 -0.40
C GLY A 249 0.34 4.29 0.91
N LEU A 250 -0.96 4.49 1.11
CA LEU A 250 -1.58 5.06 2.31
C LEU A 250 -2.60 4.07 2.86
N THR A 251 -2.72 4.00 4.18
CA THR A 251 -3.76 3.19 4.82
C THR A 251 -4.72 4.10 5.57
N TRP A 252 -5.98 4.11 5.16
CA TRP A 252 -7.06 4.81 5.86
C TRP A 252 -7.16 4.30 7.31
N PRO A 253 -7.45 5.16 8.30
CA PRO A 253 -7.57 4.76 9.70
C PRO A 253 -8.40 3.50 9.89
N ASN A 254 -7.81 2.46 10.51
CA ASN A 254 -8.49 1.20 10.78
C ASN A 254 -9.12 1.22 12.18
N VAL A 255 -10.07 2.13 12.38
CA VAL A 255 -10.83 2.29 13.62
C VAL A 255 -12.32 2.37 13.32
N ALA A 256 -13.14 1.95 14.28
CA ALA A 256 -14.59 2.08 14.16
C ALA A 256 -15.00 3.57 14.25
N PRO A 257 -16.09 4.00 13.56
CA PRO A 257 -16.61 5.37 13.68
C PRO A 257 -16.93 5.73 15.15
N GLY A 258 -16.71 6.98 15.52
CA GLY A 258 -16.87 7.47 16.91
C GLY A 258 -15.65 7.21 17.80
N LEU A 259 -14.55 6.67 17.26
CA LEU A 259 -13.25 6.58 17.93
C LEU A 259 -12.24 7.52 17.26
N PRO A 260 -11.15 7.92 17.96
CA PRO A 260 -10.14 8.78 17.35
C PRO A 260 -9.56 8.16 16.08
N ASP A 261 -9.59 8.92 14.98
CA ASP A 261 -9.31 8.44 13.63
C ASP A 261 -8.36 9.35 12.84
N ASN A 262 -8.03 10.53 13.37
CA ASN A 262 -7.12 11.45 12.71
C ASN A 262 -6.22 12.21 13.70
N TYR A 263 -5.09 12.69 13.19
CA TYR A 263 -4.24 13.64 13.91
C TYR A 263 -4.72 15.05 13.58
N GLN A 264 -5.30 15.75 14.56
CA GLN A 264 -5.38 17.21 14.53
C GLN A 264 -4.00 17.74 14.93
N ALA A 265 -3.30 18.37 13.99
CA ALA A 265 -1.87 18.69 14.13
C ALA A 265 -1.59 19.51 15.41
N ALA A 266 -0.71 18.97 16.24
CA ALA A 266 -0.31 19.49 17.54
C ALA A 266 1.16 19.16 17.88
N GLY A 267 2.00 18.93 16.86
CA GLY A 267 3.41 18.56 17.03
C GLY A 267 3.65 17.06 17.19
N GLN A 268 2.69 16.21 16.81
CA GLN A 268 2.84 14.75 16.91
C GLN A 268 4.00 14.26 16.04
N VAL A 269 4.74 13.27 16.54
CA VAL A 269 5.73 12.51 15.78
C VAL A 269 5.10 11.19 15.34
N ILE A 270 4.90 11.06 14.04
CA ILE A 270 4.29 9.89 13.40
C ILE A 270 5.42 9.00 12.87
N PRO A 271 5.57 7.75 13.36
CA PRO A 271 6.52 6.80 12.80
C PRO A 271 6.06 6.37 11.40
N ILE A 272 7.02 6.23 10.48
CA ILE A 272 6.78 5.82 9.10
C ILE A 272 7.45 4.48 8.88
N THR A 273 6.72 3.52 8.32
CA THR A 273 7.30 2.27 7.83
C THR A 273 8.13 2.57 6.59
N PRO A 274 9.45 2.30 6.61
CA PRO A 274 10.30 2.59 5.46
C PRO A 274 9.87 1.87 4.19
N VAL A 275 9.79 2.61 3.09
CA VAL A 275 9.69 2.04 1.74
C VAL A 275 11.04 2.24 1.04
N ALA A 276 11.62 1.16 0.53
CA ALA A 276 12.89 1.20 -0.17
C ALA A 276 12.79 2.12 -1.41
N ASN A 277 13.78 3.01 -1.57
CA ASN A 277 13.85 3.96 -2.69
C ASN A 277 12.64 4.91 -2.80
N ALA A 278 11.91 5.17 -1.71
CA ALA A 278 10.87 6.18 -1.73
C ALA A 278 11.44 7.54 -2.11
N SER A 279 10.84 8.18 -3.12
CA SER A 279 11.21 9.51 -3.60
C SER A 279 10.25 10.60 -3.12
N VAL A 280 9.09 10.23 -2.59
CA VAL A 280 8.08 11.18 -2.08
C VAL A 280 7.47 10.70 -0.76
N LEU A 281 6.95 11.67 -0.01
CA LEU A 281 6.16 11.52 1.19
C LEU A 281 4.78 12.13 0.94
N GLY A 282 3.73 11.32 1.10
CA GLY A 282 2.35 11.71 0.87
C GLY A 282 1.54 11.77 2.17
N PHE A 283 0.59 12.70 2.20
CA PHE A 283 -0.32 12.96 3.31
C PHE A 283 -1.75 12.90 2.80
N LEU A 284 -2.62 12.19 3.52
CA LEU A 284 -4.05 12.18 3.29
C LEU A 284 -4.74 12.92 4.44
N GLY A 285 -5.51 13.95 4.13
CA GLY A 285 -5.98 14.90 5.13
C GLY A 285 -7.01 15.91 4.63
N ALA A 286 -7.40 16.82 5.51
CA ALA A 286 -8.18 18.00 5.18
C ALA A 286 -7.94 19.08 6.24
N ALA A 287 -8.28 20.32 5.91
CA ALA A 287 -8.29 21.42 6.86
C ALA A 287 -9.70 21.71 7.40
N THR A 288 -9.78 22.34 8.56
CA THR A 288 -11.03 22.85 9.15
C THR A 288 -10.91 24.33 9.52
N GLY A 289 -12.04 25.04 9.42
CA GLY A 289 -12.13 26.48 9.67
C GLY A 289 -11.69 27.36 8.49
N GLY A 290 -11.18 26.76 7.42
CA GLY A 290 -10.51 27.43 6.31
C GLY A 290 -9.36 26.56 5.76
N ALA A 291 -8.79 26.97 4.62
CA ALA A 291 -7.62 26.27 4.06
C ALA A 291 -6.40 26.45 4.97
N TYR A 292 -5.74 25.36 5.36
CA TYR A 292 -4.57 25.33 6.21
C TYR A 292 -3.27 25.60 5.45
N GLY A 293 -2.39 26.40 6.03
CA GLY A 293 -0.97 26.47 5.68
C GLY A 293 -0.46 27.85 5.27
N PRO A 294 0.86 27.99 5.04
CA PRO A 294 1.87 26.93 5.17
C PRO A 294 2.18 26.58 6.64
N GLY A 295 2.19 25.29 6.99
CA GLY A 295 2.59 24.77 8.31
C GLY A 295 3.83 23.89 8.24
N PRO A 296 4.78 23.96 9.19
CA PRO A 296 6.03 23.21 9.10
C PRO A 296 5.85 21.72 9.42
N VAL A 297 6.29 20.86 8.51
CA VAL A 297 6.43 19.41 8.73
C VAL A 297 7.89 19.04 8.69
N THR A 298 8.37 18.25 9.66
CA THR A 298 9.78 17.82 9.73
C THR A 298 9.91 16.32 9.56
N VAL A 299 10.59 15.88 8.50
CA VAL A 299 11.00 14.50 8.27
C VAL A 299 12.24 14.20 9.09
N THR A 300 12.29 13.04 9.74
CA THR A 300 13.50 12.47 10.34
C THR A 300 13.90 11.22 9.57
N TYR A 301 15.17 11.16 9.15
CA TYR A 301 15.73 10.03 8.42
C TYR A 301 16.48 9.06 9.35
N SER A 302 16.79 7.87 8.84
CA SER A 302 17.47 6.80 9.58
C SER A 302 18.89 7.15 10.06
N ASP A 303 19.54 8.14 9.45
CA ASP A 303 20.83 8.67 9.88
C ASP A 303 20.71 9.88 10.83
N ALA A 304 19.51 10.10 11.38
CA ALA A 304 19.14 11.20 12.26
C ALA A 304 19.18 12.60 11.63
N SER A 305 19.47 12.72 10.32
CA SER A 305 19.27 13.99 9.63
C SER A 305 17.78 14.34 9.49
N THR A 306 17.48 15.63 9.36
CA THR A 306 16.10 16.12 9.23
C THR A 306 15.91 17.01 8.02
N TYR A 307 14.69 17.04 7.49
CA TYR A 307 14.28 17.93 6.41
C TYR A 307 12.90 18.52 6.71
N THR A 308 12.78 19.85 6.65
CA THR A 308 11.52 20.56 6.98
C THR A 308 10.94 21.20 5.72
N PHE A 309 9.64 21.06 5.52
CA PHE A 309 8.89 21.62 4.40
C PHE A 309 7.53 22.16 4.87
N PRO A 310 6.90 23.09 4.13
CA PRO A 310 5.55 23.55 4.42
C PRO A 310 4.51 22.56 3.90
N ILE A 311 3.47 22.28 4.69
CA ILE A 311 2.27 21.55 4.26
C ILE A 311 1.08 22.50 4.15
N MET A 312 0.22 22.25 3.17
CA MET A 312 -1.00 23.02 2.92
C MET A 312 -2.15 22.07 2.62
N PHE A 313 -3.37 22.40 3.06
CA PHE A 313 -4.57 21.59 2.83
C PHE A 313 -5.79 22.48 2.62
N ASN A 314 -6.64 22.10 1.68
CA ASN A 314 -7.94 22.76 1.49
C ASN A 314 -8.89 22.44 2.65
N ASP A 315 -9.82 23.37 2.90
CA ASP A 315 -10.90 23.15 3.87
C ASP A 315 -11.83 22.02 3.39
N TRP A 316 -12.28 21.20 4.34
CA TRP A 316 -13.09 20.02 4.07
C TRP A 316 -14.49 20.34 3.50
N LEU A 317 -15.08 21.50 3.75
CA LEU A 317 -16.42 21.87 3.26
C LEU A 317 -16.40 22.74 2.00
N THR A 318 -15.29 23.43 1.71
CA THR A 318 -15.18 24.22 0.47
C THR A 318 -14.69 23.35 -0.68
N GLY A 319 -15.65 22.73 -1.39
CA GLY A 319 -15.42 21.85 -2.54
C GLY A 319 -14.99 22.57 -3.82
N GLY A 320 -13.74 23.01 -3.90
CA GLY A 320 -13.07 23.32 -5.16
C GLY A 320 -11.60 22.93 -5.10
N PRO A 321 -11.00 22.39 -6.17
CA PRO A 321 -9.54 22.37 -6.26
C PRO A 321 -9.06 23.83 -6.26
N SER A 322 -8.47 24.30 -5.16
CA SER A 322 -7.55 25.43 -5.28
C SER A 322 -6.35 24.92 -6.08
N PRO A 323 -5.96 25.55 -7.19
CA PRO A 323 -4.87 25.10 -8.07
C PRO A 323 -3.46 25.25 -7.44
N THR A 324 -3.37 25.33 -6.10
CA THR A 324 -2.13 25.55 -5.36
C THR A 324 -2.00 24.58 -4.19
N ASP A 325 -2.09 23.27 -4.48
CA ASP A 325 -1.26 22.23 -3.82
C ASP A 325 -1.98 21.11 -3.06
N GLY A 326 -3.32 21.00 -3.04
CA GLY A 326 -4.03 19.83 -2.51
C GLY A 326 -4.82 19.06 -3.58
N GLN A 327 -4.41 17.84 -3.93
CA GLN A 327 -5.14 16.97 -4.85
C GLN A 327 -6.43 16.47 -4.20
N LEU A 328 -7.59 16.68 -4.83
CA LEU A 328 -8.86 16.15 -4.34
C LEU A 328 -8.87 14.61 -4.42
N VAL A 329 -9.10 13.91 -3.31
CA VAL A 329 -9.09 12.44 -3.27
C VAL A 329 -10.48 11.88 -3.42
N THR A 330 -11.43 12.38 -2.64
CA THR A 330 -12.85 12.01 -2.71
C THR A 330 -13.71 13.05 -2.04
N THR A 331 -15.01 13.01 -2.33
CA THR A 331 -16.02 13.89 -1.74
C THR A 331 -17.23 13.06 -1.34
N SER A 332 -17.59 13.10 -0.05
CA SER A 332 -18.83 12.53 0.45
C SER A 332 -20.01 13.44 0.11
N ALA A 333 -21.19 12.86 -0.16
CA ALA A 333 -22.38 13.62 -0.57
C ALA A 333 -23.06 14.39 0.59
N TYR A 334 -22.74 14.00 1.82
CA TYR A 334 -23.25 14.61 3.05
C TYR A 334 -22.22 14.47 4.17
N TYR A 335 -22.42 15.25 5.23
CA TYR A 335 -21.67 15.17 6.48
C TYR A 335 -22.64 15.21 7.67
N HIS A 336 -22.15 14.91 8.87
CA HIS A 336 -22.94 14.94 10.09
C HIS A 336 -22.77 16.25 10.85
N SER A 337 -23.85 16.71 11.48
CA SER A 337 -23.83 17.84 12.40
C SER A 337 -24.30 17.40 13.79
N ALA A 338 -23.74 17.98 14.83
CA ALA A 338 -24.22 17.83 16.21
C ALA A 338 -25.59 18.50 16.45
N THR A 339 -26.06 19.32 15.50
CA THR A 339 -27.35 20.02 15.58
C THR A 339 -28.30 19.56 14.48
N THR A 340 -29.60 19.75 14.67
CA THR A 340 -30.60 19.35 13.68
C THR A 340 -30.60 20.29 12.47
N PRO A 341 -30.58 19.77 11.22
CA PRO A 341 -30.60 18.36 10.85
C PRO A 341 -29.23 17.68 11.05
N PHE A 342 -29.23 16.51 11.71
CA PHE A 342 -27.99 15.78 12.03
C PHE A 342 -27.25 15.25 10.80
N ILE A 343 -27.94 15.16 9.66
CA ILE A 343 -27.36 14.87 8.35
C ILE A 343 -27.52 16.13 7.50
N VAL A 344 -26.41 16.70 7.05
CA VAL A 344 -26.39 17.87 6.17
C VAL A 344 -26.01 17.41 4.77
N ASN A 345 -26.94 17.53 3.82
CA ASN A 345 -26.75 17.17 2.42
C ASN A 345 -25.90 18.20 1.67
N ALA A 346 -24.63 18.27 2.03
CA ALA A 346 -23.62 19.12 1.42
C ALA A 346 -22.28 18.36 1.34
N PRO A 347 -21.44 18.67 0.32
CA PRO A 347 -20.21 17.93 0.09
C PRO A 347 -19.19 18.13 1.21
N ALA A 348 -18.47 17.06 1.55
CA ALA A 348 -17.27 17.13 2.38
C ALA A 348 -16.13 16.33 1.74
N SER A 349 -14.96 16.95 1.61
CA SER A 349 -13.85 16.44 0.78
C SER A 349 -12.66 16.00 1.62
N VAL A 350 -11.92 15.02 1.09
CA VAL A 350 -10.59 14.60 1.57
C VAL A 350 -9.57 14.91 0.48
N TYR A 351 -8.40 15.37 0.86
CA TYR A 351 -7.34 15.80 -0.05
C TYR A 351 -6.04 15.03 0.19
N TYR A 352 -5.14 15.11 -0.78
CA TYR A 352 -3.81 14.54 -0.76
C TYR A 352 -2.77 15.64 -1.02
N TYR A 353 -1.68 15.62 -0.26
CA TYR A 353 -0.54 16.51 -0.40
C TYR A 353 0.73 15.67 -0.44
N GLU A 354 1.66 15.96 -1.33
CA GLU A 354 2.93 15.23 -1.40
C GLU A 354 4.13 16.14 -1.53
N VAL A 355 5.27 15.67 -1.03
CA VAL A 355 6.55 16.38 -1.13
C VAL A 355 7.67 15.44 -1.54
N PRO A 356 8.70 15.95 -2.23
CA PRO A 356 9.91 15.19 -2.50
C PRO A 356 10.68 14.90 -1.21
N LEU A 357 11.25 13.70 -1.14
CA LEU A 357 12.19 13.28 -0.10
C LEU A 357 13.64 13.51 -0.54
N GLN A 358 14.54 13.61 0.43
CA GLN A 358 15.98 13.66 0.14
C GLN A 358 16.47 12.31 -0.39
N LEU A 359 17.16 12.33 -1.53
CA LEU A 359 17.64 11.14 -2.21
C LEU A 359 18.58 10.29 -1.33
N GLY A 360 18.44 8.97 -1.41
CA GLY A 360 19.30 8.02 -0.72
C GLY A 360 19.09 7.96 0.80
N LYS A 361 18.12 8.72 1.33
CA LYS A 361 17.76 8.72 2.75
C LYS A 361 16.51 7.89 2.97
N THR A 362 16.45 7.22 4.12
CA THR A 362 15.28 6.41 4.51
C THR A 362 14.50 7.15 5.58
N VAL A 363 13.22 7.43 5.32
CA VAL A 363 12.34 8.11 6.28
C VAL A 363 12.03 7.16 7.44
N VAL A 364 12.11 7.68 8.66
CA VAL A 364 11.76 6.95 9.90
C VAL A 364 10.55 7.57 10.59
N SER A 365 10.43 8.90 10.57
CA SER A 365 9.28 9.58 11.16
C SER A 365 9.02 10.94 10.54
N VAL A 366 7.83 11.46 10.81
CA VAL A 366 7.39 12.80 10.42
C VAL A 366 6.84 13.50 11.65
N THR A 367 7.29 14.73 11.90
CA THR A 367 6.74 15.61 12.93
C THR A 367 5.76 16.58 12.28
N LEU A 368 4.50 16.52 12.69
CA LEU A 368 3.44 17.42 12.22
C LEU A 368 3.65 18.85 12.75
N PRO A 369 2.99 19.86 12.14
CA PRO A 369 3.03 21.22 12.66
C PRO A 369 2.56 21.28 14.12
N PRO A 370 3.11 22.21 14.93
CA PRO A 370 2.59 22.47 16.27
C PRO A 370 1.15 22.98 16.17
N ALA A 371 0.42 22.91 17.30
CA ALA A 371 -0.97 23.35 17.34
C ALA A 371 -1.05 24.84 16.91
N PRO A 372 -1.99 25.21 16.01
CA PRO A 372 -2.25 26.60 15.73
C PRO A 372 -2.71 27.32 17.00
N ASN A 373 -2.49 28.63 17.08
CA ASN A 373 -2.98 29.44 18.18
C ASN A 373 -4.51 29.26 18.31
N PRO A 374 -5.06 28.86 19.48
CA PRO A 374 -6.47 28.55 19.66
C PRO A 374 -7.45 29.69 19.33
N SER A 375 -6.96 30.91 19.06
CA SER A 375 -7.80 32.05 18.69
C SER A 375 -7.96 32.30 17.17
N THR A 376 -7.31 31.55 16.27
CA THR A 376 -7.42 31.79 14.81
C THR A 376 -7.28 30.52 13.95
N ASN A 377 -8.32 30.25 13.16
CA ASN A 377 -8.32 29.67 11.80
C ASN A 377 -6.93 29.51 11.13
N PRO A 378 -6.55 28.39 10.47
CA PRO A 378 -7.19 27.09 10.22
C PRO A 378 -6.50 25.90 10.95
N GLN A 379 -7.11 24.71 10.98
CA GLN A 379 -6.50 23.50 11.59
C GLN A 379 -6.21 22.40 10.56
N LEU A 380 -5.10 21.68 10.75
CA LEU A 380 -4.70 20.56 9.89
C LEU A 380 -5.11 19.23 10.50
N HIS A 381 -5.81 18.40 9.72
CA HIS A 381 -6.17 17.05 10.09
C HIS A 381 -5.52 16.04 9.12
N VAL A 382 -4.75 15.10 9.65
CA VAL A 382 -4.06 14.06 8.89
C VAL A 382 -4.62 12.69 9.26
N PHE A 383 -5.19 11.98 8.29
CA PHE A 383 -5.73 10.64 8.45
C PHE A 383 -4.67 9.56 8.21
N ALA A 384 -3.82 9.78 7.21
CA ALA A 384 -2.74 8.85 6.84
C ALA A 384 -1.50 9.58 6.33
N VAL A 385 -0.34 8.95 6.53
CA VAL A 385 0.94 9.36 5.96
C VAL A 385 1.60 8.12 5.37
N GLY A 386 2.22 8.28 4.21
CA GLY A 386 2.87 7.17 3.50
C GLY A 386 4.08 7.66 2.72
N THR A 387 5.02 6.76 2.47
CA THR A 387 6.15 7.02 1.55
C THR A 387 6.00 6.15 0.32
N GLY A 388 6.40 6.69 -0.81
CA GLY A 388 6.38 5.98 -2.07
C GLY A 388 7.18 6.74 -3.10
N GLY A 389 6.86 6.52 -4.37
CA GLY A 389 7.60 7.14 -5.43
C GLY A 389 7.37 6.47 -6.76
N THR A 390 7.70 7.21 -7.80
CA THR A 390 7.63 6.73 -9.17
C THR A 390 8.58 5.55 -9.36
N THR A 391 8.10 4.52 -10.05
CA THR A 391 8.91 3.34 -10.41
C THR A 391 9.77 3.61 -11.66
N TYR A 392 10.26 4.84 -11.81
CA TYR A 392 11.08 5.21 -12.96
C TYR A 392 12.26 4.26 -13.06
N ASN A 393 12.50 3.76 -14.26
CA ASN A 393 13.50 2.72 -14.54
C ASN A 393 14.56 3.20 -15.53
N ASN A 394 14.52 4.49 -15.89
CA ASN A 394 15.46 5.11 -16.81
C ASN A 394 15.84 6.51 -16.31
N THR A 395 17.10 6.88 -16.53
CA THR A 395 17.67 8.20 -16.24
C THR A 395 17.86 8.93 -17.58
N GLY A 396 16.96 9.87 -17.89
CA GLY A 396 16.88 10.55 -19.17
C GLY A 396 17.36 12.01 -19.17
N ILE A 397 17.54 12.61 -17.99
CA ILE A 397 17.85 14.03 -17.81
C ILE A 397 19.19 14.20 -17.09
N SER A 398 20.13 14.93 -17.68
CA SER A 398 21.43 15.28 -17.07
C SER A 398 21.57 16.78 -16.85
N ASP A 399 22.48 17.15 -15.94
CA ASP A 399 22.88 18.55 -15.73
C ASP A 399 23.91 18.95 -16.80
N ASP A 400 23.89 20.19 -17.28
CA ASP A 400 24.87 20.71 -18.25
C ASP A 400 26.32 20.63 -17.74
N SER A 401 26.53 20.73 -16.43
CA SER A 401 27.84 20.56 -15.79
C SER A 401 28.23 19.08 -15.62
N ASN A 402 27.30 18.16 -15.81
CA ASN A 402 27.50 16.71 -15.76
C ASN A 402 26.73 16.01 -16.89
N PRO A 403 27.10 16.25 -18.17
CA PRO A 403 26.31 15.81 -19.33
C PRO A 403 26.29 14.28 -19.50
N LEU A 404 27.19 13.55 -18.84
CA LEU A 404 27.24 12.08 -18.81
C LEU A 404 26.42 11.47 -17.66
N GLY A 405 25.73 12.29 -16.87
CA GLY A 405 24.92 11.82 -15.75
C GLY A 405 23.67 11.03 -16.16
N ALA A 406 23.27 11.09 -17.43
CA ALA A 406 22.08 10.42 -17.96
C ALA A 406 22.33 9.85 -19.36
N ASN A 407 21.47 8.92 -19.77
CA ASN A 407 21.57 8.25 -21.07
C ASN A 407 20.15 7.94 -21.56
N PHE A 408 19.50 8.93 -22.16
CA PHE A 408 18.12 8.80 -22.62
C PHE A 408 18.02 7.87 -23.83
N ASP A 409 18.96 7.99 -24.78
CA ASP A 409 18.88 7.35 -26.10
C ASP A 409 19.76 6.11 -26.24
N ALA A 410 20.31 5.61 -25.13
CA ALA A 410 21.31 4.54 -25.08
C ALA A 410 22.64 4.84 -25.82
N ALA A 411 22.84 6.06 -26.33
CA ALA A 411 24.05 6.52 -27.02
C ALA A 411 24.83 7.60 -26.24
N GLN A 412 24.51 7.79 -24.96
CA GLN A 412 25.05 8.81 -24.04
C GLN A 412 24.55 10.23 -24.31
N ASP A 413 23.43 10.36 -25.04
CA ASP A 413 22.75 11.64 -25.16
C ASP A 413 21.55 11.67 -24.21
N SER A 414 21.23 12.84 -23.67
CA SER A 414 20.16 13.04 -22.69
C SER A 414 19.54 14.42 -22.80
N TYR A 415 18.34 14.60 -22.25
CA TYR A 415 17.77 15.92 -22.07
C TYR A 415 18.62 16.72 -21.07
N SER A 416 18.76 18.03 -21.30
CA SER A 416 19.36 18.95 -20.34
C SER A 416 18.32 19.41 -19.31
N ALA A 417 18.67 19.32 -18.02
CA ALA A 417 17.87 19.86 -16.93
C ALA A 417 17.65 21.38 -17.07
N GLN A 418 18.70 22.12 -17.44
CA GLN A 418 18.64 23.58 -17.63
C GLN A 418 17.75 23.97 -18.83
N ALA A 419 17.85 23.23 -19.94
CA ALA A 419 16.98 23.43 -21.09
C ALA A 419 15.51 23.17 -20.76
N LEU A 420 15.23 22.10 -20.00
CA LEU A 420 13.87 21.75 -19.54
C LEU A 420 13.28 22.81 -18.61
N VAL A 421 14.06 23.30 -17.63
CA VAL A 421 13.64 24.42 -16.75
C VAL A 421 13.26 25.64 -17.60
N THR A 422 14.08 25.99 -18.59
CA THR A 422 13.80 27.12 -19.50
C THR A 422 12.54 26.89 -20.33
N ALA A 423 12.26 25.64 -20.72
CA ALA A 423 11.05 25.23 -21.43
C ALA A 423 9.80 25.16 -20.51
N GLY A 424 9.93 25.41 -19.21
CA GLY A 424 8.82 25.40 -18.24
C GLY A 424 8.58 24.07 -17.54
N ALA A 425 9.59 23.20 -17.51
CA ALA A 425 9.54 21.86 -16.91
C ALA A 425 10.66 21.66 -15.87
N ALA A 426 10.70 22.52 -14.85
CA ALA A 426 11.53 22.27 -13.66
C ALA A 426 11.02 21.02 -12.89
N PRO A 427 11.85 20.39 -12.04
CA PRO A 427 11.41 19.28 -11.20
C PRO A 427 10.13 19.63 -10.41
N GLY A 428 9.09 18.80 -10.57
CA GLY A 428 7.78 18.99 -9.93
C GLY A 428 6.89 20.08 -10.54
N GLN A 429 7.36 20.80 -11.56
CA GLN A 429 6.58 21.86 -12.20
C GLN A 429 5.38 21.31 -12.97
N THR A 430 4.28 22.05 -12.95
CA THR A 430 3.09 21.73 -13.75
C THR A 430 3.32 22.07 -15.22
N VAL A 431 3.24 21.07 -16.10
CA VAL A 431 3.21 21.21 -17.56
C VAL A 431 1.77 21.03 -18.02
N THR A 432 1.21 22.02 -18.74
CA THR A 432 -0.19 21.98 -19.19
C THR A 432 -0.26 21.84 -20.70
N VAL A 433 -0.98 20.82 -21.19
CA VAL A 433 -1.24 20.60 -22.62
C VAL A 433 -2.70 20.21 -22.80
N ASN A 434 -3.42 20.87 -23.71
CA ASN A 434 -4.85 20.62 -23.97
C ASN A 434 -5.72 20.62 -22.70
N SER A 435 -5.46 21.57 -21.79
CA SER A 435 -6.15 21.71 -20.48
C SER A 435 -5.93 20.52 -19.51
N ILE A 436 -5.04 19.59 -19.83
CA ILE A 436 -4.59 18.54 -18.91
C ILE A 436 -3.30 18.99 -18.22
N HIS A 437 -3.28 18.87 -16.91
CA HIS A 437 -2.17 19.28 -16.05
C HIS A 437 -1.32 18.07 -15.66
N PHE A 438 -0.06 18.08 -16.05
CA PHE A 438 0.93 17.06 -15.70
C PHE A 438 1.87 17.60 -14.64
N THR A 439 2.20 16.78 -13.65
CA THR A 439 3.35 17.05 -12.78
C THR A 439 4.60 16.49 -13.46
N TRP A 440 5.54 17.35 -13.82
CA TRP A 440 6.84 16.93 -14.35
C TRP A 440 7.62 16.13 -13.29
N PRO A 441 8.45 15.13 -13.67
CA PRO A 441 9.25 14.36 -12.72
C PRO A 441 9.94 15.24 -11.67
N ASN A 442 9.63 15.02 -10.39
CA ASN A 442 10.20 15.75 -9.28
C ASN A 442 11.41 15.04 -8.71
N VAL A 443 12.43 14.86 -9.55
CA VAL A 443 13.68 14.18 -9.20
C VAL A 443 14.88 15.01 -9.65
N ALA A 444 16.02 14.82 -9.00
CA ALA A 444 17.26 15.47 -9.42
C ALA A 444 17.71 14.93 -10.78
N SER A 445 18.41 15.76 -11.56
CA SER A 445 19.11 15.29 -12.76
C SER A 445 20.06 14.13 -12.43
N ALA A 446 20.32 13.26 -13.40
CA ALA A 446 21.13 12.05 -13.25
C ALA A 446 20.53 10.99 -12.29
N THR A 447 19.22 11.04 -12.06
CA THR A 447 18.46 9.99 -11.35
C THR A 447 17.29 9.51 -12.21
N PRO A 448 16.71 8.32 -11.94
CA PRO A 448 15.60 7.84 -12.74
C PRO A 448 14.44 8.83 -12.77
N ASP A 449 14.09 9.30 -13.97
CA ASP A 449 13.16 10.42 -14.21
C ASP A 449 12.05 10.05 -15.20
N ASN A 450 12.11 8.86 -15.78
CA ASN A 450 11.12 8.39 -16.73
C ASN A 450 10.97 6.87 -16.73
N TRP A 451 9.82 6.41 -17.22
CA TRP A 451 9.58 5.01 -17.51
C TRP A 451 9.96 4.69 -18.94
N GLN A 452 11.05 3.95 -19.15
CA GLN A 452 11.23 3.20 -20.39
C GLN A 452 10.27 2.00 -20.37
N ALA A 453 9.38 1.92 -21.35
CA ALA A 453 8.36 0.88 -21.42
C ALA A 453 9.00 -0.52 -21.53
N ALA A 454 8.67 -1.39 -20.57
CA ALA A 454 9.16 -2.76 -20.44
C ALA A 454 8.08 -3.72 -19.89
N GLY A 455 6.80 -3.34 -19.94
CA GLY A 455 5.68 -4.15 -19.44
C GLY A 455 5.30 -3.91 -17.98
N GLN A 456 5.93 -2.92 -17.32
CA GLN A 456 5.61 -2.55 -15.95
C GLN A 456 4.20 -2.00 -15.82
N THR A 457 3.59 -2.26 -14.65
CA THR A 457 2.29 -1.71 -14.27
C THR A 457 2.48 -0.57 -13.29
N ILE A 458 1.94 0.59 -13.63
CA ILE A 458 1.99 1.83 -12.87
C ILE A 458 0.62 2.03 -12.21
N PRO A 459 0.53 2.06 -10.87
CA PRO A 459 -0.69 2.47 -10.18
C PRO A 459 -1.10 3.89 -10.60
N PHE A 460 -2.37 4.08 -10.97
CA PHE A 460 -2.87 5.37 -11.44
C PHE A 460 -4.37 5.45 -11.21
N ALA A 461 -4.86 6.58 -10.69
CA ALA A 461 -6.28 6.83 -10.47
C ALA A 461 -6.73 8.09 -11.21
N THR A 462 -7.87 8.00 -11.89
CA THR A 462 -8.53 9.14 -12.58
C THR A 462 -9.53 9.83 -11.65
N PHE A 463 -9.80 11.11 -11.89
CA PHE A 463 -10.88 11.83 -11.19
C PHE A 463 -12.27 11.50 -11.77
N PRO A 464 -13.36 11.64 -11.00
CA PRO A 464 -14.71 11.50 -11.53
C PRO A 464 -14.98 12.50 -12.65
N GLY A 465 -15.47 12.01 -13.78
CA GLY A 465 -15.75 12.85 -14.95
C GLY A 465 -14.57 13.02 -15.90
N ASP A 466 -13.37 12.49 -15.58
CA ASP A 466 -12.29 12.39 -16.55
C ASP A 466 -12.69 11.44 -17.68
N SER A 467 -12.53 11.91 -18.91
CA SER A 467 -12.83 11.16 -20.13
C SER A 467 -11.57 10.81 -20.91
N THR A 468 -10.42 11.31 -20.47
CA THR A 468 -9.15 11.19 -21.18
C THR A 468 -8.02 10.86 -20.21
N LEU A 469 -7.18 9.90 -20.60
CA LEU A 469 -5.87 9.63 -20.03
C LEU A 469 -4.81 10.15 -21.00
N ALA A 470 -3.81 10.86 -20.51
CA ALA A 470 -2.79 11.46 -21.35
C ALA A 470 -1.39 11.23 -20.81
N PHE A 471 -0.41 11.35 -21.70
CA PHE A 471 0.99 11.02 -21.46
C PHE A 471 1.89 12.11 -22.03
N LEU A 472 2.92 12.49 -21.27
CA LEU A 472 4.09 13.20 -21.76
C LEU A 472 5.25 12.23 -21.93
N GLY A 473 5.86 12.20 -23.12
CA GLY A 473 6.89 11.23 -23.44
C GLY A 473 7.57 11.47 -24.77
N SER A 474 8.49 10.59 -25.12
CA SER A 474 9.20 10.60 -26.40
C SER A 474 9.74 9.21 -26.71
N ALA A 475 10.05 8.95 -27.98
CA ALA A 475 10.77 7.75 -28.39
C ALA A 475 12.25 8.06 -28.64
N HIS A 476 13.12 7.07 -28.49
CA HIS A 476 14.48 7.12 -29.05
C HIS A 476 14.70 5.97 -30.02
N PHE A 477 15.65 6.14 -30.96
CA PHE A 477 15.84 5.31 -32.14
C PHE A 477 14.61 5.26 -33.06
N GLY A 478 13.99 6.43 -33.28
CA GLY A 478 12.89 6.59 -34.22
C GLY A 478 11.50 6.54 -33.55
N SER A 479 10.52 7.14 -34.24
CA SER A 479 9.11 7.13 -33.84
C SER A 479 8.63 5.70 -33.62
N SER A 480 8.07 5.43 -32.44
CA SER A 480 7.77 4.09 -31.96
C SER A 480 6.35 3.97 -31.42
N ILE A 481 5.80 2.76 -31.45
CA ILE A 481 4.47 2.42 -30.94
C ILE A 481 4.51 1.06 -30.25
N GLY A 482 3.74 0.93 -29.17
CA GLY A 482 3.54 -0.33 -28.44
C GLY A 482 2.13 -0.40 -27.86
N THR A 483 1.68 -1.61 -27.50
CA THR A 483 0.35 -1.82 -26.92
C THR A 483 0.43 -1.88 -25.40
N GLY A 484 -0.26 -0.96 -24.72
CA GLY A 484 -0.44 -0.94 -23.28
C GLY A 484 -1.86 -1.32 -22.87
N THR A 485 -2.10 -1.44 -21.56
CA THR A 485 -3.40 -1.80 -20.99
C THR A 485 -3.75 -0.88 -19.82
N ILE A 486 -4.96 -0.34 -19.82
CA ILE A 486 -5.59 0.37 -18.71
C ILE A 486 -6.43 -0.66 -17.94
N ASN A 487 -6.20 -0.79 -16.64
CA ASN A 487 -6.98 -1.66 -15.75
C ASN A 487 -7.96 -0.78 -14.95
N TYR A 488 -9.23 -1.19 -14.89
CA TYR A 488 -10.30 -0.46 -14.22
C TYR A 488 -10.67 -1.07 -12.87
N SER A 489 -11.31 -0.27 -12.01
CA SER A 489 -11.76 -0.66 -10.67
C SER A 489 -12.81 -1.77 -10.64
N ASP A 490 -13.55 -1.97 -11.74
CA ASP A 490 -14.50 -3.07 -11.92
C ASP A 490 -13.84 -4.37 -12.43
N GLY A 491 -12.52 -4.38 -12.60
CA GLY A 491 -11.75 -5.48 -13.16
C GLY A 491 -11.73 -5.53 -14.70
N SER A 492 -12.47 -4.66 -15.39
CA SER A 492 -12.40 -4.55 -16.86
C SER A 492 -11.06 -3.96 -17.31
N LYS A 493 -10.70 -4.17 -18.57
CA LYS A 493 -9.44 -3.73 -19.18
C LYS A 493 -9.67 -3.06 -20.53
N GLN A 494 -8.89 -2.02 -20.83
CA GLN A 494 -8.85 -1.36 -22.14
C GLN A 494 -7.43 -1.37 -22.69
N ASN A 495 -7.24 -1.92 -23.87
CA ASN A 495 -5.97 -1.78 -24.57
C ASN A 495 -5.89 -0.41 -25.25
N PHE A 496 -4.68 0.15 -25.30
CA PHE A 496 -4.38 1.37 -26.02
C PHE A 496 -3.00 1.28 -26.69
N HIS A 497 -2.77 2.15 -27.67
CA HIS A 497 -1.45 2.31 -28.26
C HIS A 497 -0.73 3.48 -27.63
N LEU A 498 0.39 3.20 -26.95
CA LEU A 498 1.34 4.23 -26.55
C LEU A 498 2.24 4.50 -27.75
N ALA A 499 2.20 5.71 -28.29
CA ALA A 499 2.93 6.07 -29.50
C ALA A 499 3.57 7.45 -29.36
N PHE A 500 4.89 7.51 -29.53
CA PHE A 500 5.65 8.75 -29.48
C PHE A 500 6.57 8.90 -30.69
N SER A 501 6.72 10.15 -31.11
CA SER A 501 7.70 10.57 -32.10
C SER A 501 9.12 10.46 -31.53
N ASP A 502 10.11 10.34 -32.42
CA ASP A 502 11.52 10.42 -32.03
C ASP A 502 11.84 11.75 -31.34
N TRP A 503 12.57 11.69 -30.23
CA TRP A 503 12.89 12.83 -29.37
C TRP A 503 13.66 13.95 -30.06
N THR A 504 14.35 13.68 -31.17
CA THR A 504 15.04 14.69 -31.99
C THR A 504 14.35 14.91 -33.35
N LEU A 505 13.22 14.23 -33.59
CA LEU A 505 12.56 14.14 -34.89
C LEU A 505 13.53 13.75 -36.01
N ASN A 506 14.38 12.73 -35.77
CA ASN A 506 15.47 12.34 -36.67
C ASN A 506 16.40 13.52 -37.01
N ALA A 507 16.93 14.18 -35.97
CA ALA A 507 17.73 15.40 -36.09
C ALA A 507 17.03 16.51 -36.91
N GLY A 508 15.71 16.67 -36.72
CA GLY A 508 14.89 17.66 -37.41
C GLY A 508 14.47 17.27 -38.85
N ALA A 509 14.85 16.09 -39.34
CA ALA A 509 14.47 15.63 -40.68
C ALA A 509 13.03 15.10 -40.78
N SER A 510 12.33 14.93 -39.66
CA SER A 510 10.96 14.40 -39.60
C SER A 510 9.99 15.35 -38.94
N GLN A 511 8.70 15.16 -39.23
CA GLN A 511 7.60 15.83 -38.53
C GLN A 511 7.07 14.94 -37.39
N PRO A 512 6.37 15.50 -36.39
CA PRO A 512 5.68 14.70 -35.38
C PRO A 512 4.79 13.62 -36.02
N SER A 513 4.97 12.39 -35.57
CA SER A 513 4.22 11.20 -35.96
C SER A 513 3.01 10.97 -35.05
N PHE A 514 2.12 10.05 -35.43
CA PHE A 514 0.99 9.57 -34.62
C PHE A 514 0.00 10.65 -34.12
N GLY A 515 0.01 11.84 -34.74
CA GLY A 515 -0.78 12.97 -34.28
C GLY A 515 -0.31 13.53 -32.93
N ASN A 516 0.94 13.27 -32.52
CA ASN A 516 1.50 13.84 -31.30
C ASN A 516 1.52 15.37 -31.35
N THR A 517 1.18 15.99 -30.23
CA THR A 517 1.38 17.43 -30.00
C THR A 517 2.75 17.64 -29.36
N ILE A 518 3.51 18.65 -29.78
CA ILE A 518 4.76 19.03 -29.08
C ILE A 518 4.38 19.72 -27.78
N ALA A 519 4.76 19.13 -26.65
CA ALA A 519 4.52 19.69 -25.31
C ALA A 519 5.66 20.63 -24.90
N LEU A 520 6.91 20.23 -25.13
CA LEU A 520 8.11 21.01 -24.80
C LEU A 520 9.10 20.92 -25.95
N THR A 521 9.83 22.02 -26.19
CA THR A 521 10.96 22.08 -27.13
C THR A 521 12.18 22.62 -26.39
N MET A 522 13.29 21.89 -26.48
CA MET A 522 14.56 22.27 -25.87
C MET A 522 15.55 22.62 -26.98
N PRO A 523 16.32 23.72 -26.83
CA PRO A 523 17.23 24.21 -27.87
C PRO A 523 18.50 23.36 -28.06
N TYR A 524 18.77 22.42 -27.16
CA TYR A 524 19.93 21.53 -27.19
C TYR A 524 19.66 20.28 -26.35
N ARG A 525 20.59 19.33 -26.43
CA ARG A 525 20.70 18.13 -25.58
C ARG A 525 22.09 18.06 -24.96
N ASN A 526 22.22 17.27 -23.91
CA ASN A 526 23.52 16.95 -23.34
C ASN A 526 24.09 15.70 -24.02
N TYR A 527 25.37 15.73 -24.34
CA TYR A 527 26.13 14.63 -24.93
C TYR A 527 27.56 14.61 -24.35
N LYS A 528 28.36 13.62 -24.75
CA LYS A 528 29.74 13.46 -24.23
C LYS A 528 30.66 14.69 -24.33
N GLY A 529 30.39 15.61 -25.25
CA GLY A 529 31.17 16.83 -25.47
C GLY A 529 30.59 18.10 -24.82
N GLY A 530 29.55 17.97 -23.98
CA GLY A 530 28.84 19.10 -23.37
C GLY A 530 27.44 19.26 -23.95
N GLN A 531 27.12 20.46 -24.42
CA GLN A 531 25.84 20.76 -25.08
C GLN A 531 25.94 20.52 -26.61
N ASP A 532 24.99 19.79 -27.17
CA ASP A 532 24.79 19.62 -28.61
C ASP A 532 23.48 20.32 -29.02
N HIS A 533 23.55 21.29 -29.92
CA HIS A 533 22.42 22.15 -30.33
C HIS A 533 21.39 21.47 -31.25
N ALA A 534 21.28 20.14 -31.18
CA ALA A 534 20.15 19.42 -31.74
C ALA A 534 18.89 19.72 -30.91
N LEU A 535 17.81 20.12 -31.58
CA LEU A 535 16.52 20.31 -30.92
C LEU A 535 16.03 18.98 -30.36
N THR A 536 15.48 19.03 -29.15
CA THR A 536 14.82 17.88 -28.53
C THR A 536 13.41 18.24 -28.09
N TYR A 537 12.54 17.23 -28.05
CA TYR A 537 11.11 17.42 -27.93
C TYR A 537 10.48 16.42 -26.96
N VAL A 538 9.61 16.92 -26.09
CA VAL A 538 8.67 16.08 -25.34
C VAL A 538 7.32 16.19 -26.01
N PHE A 539 6.68 15.05 -26.25
CA PHE A 539 5.42 14.94 -26.95
C PHE A 539 4.28 14.59 -26.00
N TYR A 540 3.10 15.10 -26.34
CA TYR A 540 1.82 14.77 -25.74
C TYR A 540 1.06 13.78 -26.62
N MET A 541 0.47 12.77 -25.99
CA MET A 541 -0.55 11.91 -26.59
C MET A 541 -1.66 11.61 -25.58
N GLN A 542 -2.84 11.25 -26.07
CA GLN A 542 -3.98 10.94 -25.23
C GLN A 542 -4.78 9.72 -25.70
N VAL A 543 -5.51 9.13 -24.76
CA VAL A 543 -6.40 7.99 -24.93
C VAL A 543 -7.75 8.35 -24.35
N THR A 544 -8.81 8.21 -25.14
CA THR A 544 -10.18 8.30 -24.63
C THR A 544 -10.46 7.11 -23.71
N LEU A 545 -10.88 7.39 -22.48
CA LEU A 545 -11.27 6.37 -21.51
C LEU A 545 -12.63 5.79 -21.90
N GLN A 546 -12.78 4.48 -21.72
CA GLN A 546 -14.07 3.83 -21.88
C GLN A 546 -14.99 4.25 -20.72
N SER A 547 -16.01 5.04 -21.00
CA SER A 547 -17.16 5.20 -20.10
C SER A 547 -18.05 3.96 -20.21
N VAL A 548 -18.49 3.39 -19.07
CA VAL A 548 -19.69 2.54 -19.09
C VAL A 548 -20.87 3.46 -18.92
N GLN A 549 -21.43 3.92 -20.03
CA GLN A 549 -22.75 4.52 -20.05
C GLN A 549 -23.75 3.47 -20.54
N THR A 550 -23.98 2.43 -19.73
CA THR A 550 -25.13 1.53 -19.93
C THR A 550 -25.74 1.19 -18.58
N GLY A 551 -27.07 1.21 -18.54
CA GLY A 551 -27.86 1.22 -17.31
C GLY A 551 -27.43 0.19 -16.26
N ILE A 552 -27.45 0.63 -15.01
CA ILE A 552 -27.25 -0.16 -13.78
C ILE A 552 -25.77 -0.61 -13.51
N GLY A 553 -24.79 -0.19 -14.32
CA GLY A 553 -23.35 -0.41 -14.01
C GLY A 553 -22.74 0.71 -13.15
N LYS A 554 -21.92 0.36 -12.14
CA LYS A 554 -21.13 1.33 -11.35
C LYS A 554 -20.19 2.13 -12.27
N ALA A 555 -19.96 3.40 -11.96
CA ALA A 555 -18.89 4.17 -12.62
C ALA A 555 -17.55 3.46 -12.43
N LYS A 556 -16.81 3.22 -13.51
CA LYS A 556 -15.47 2.61 -13.46
C LYS A 556 -14.39 3.68 -13.56
N SER A 557 -13.35 3.55 -12.75
CA SER A 557 -12.19 4.44 -12.69
C SER A 557 -10.92 3.65 -13.04
N VAL A 558 -9.90 4.32 -13.57
CA VAL A 558 -8.60 3.68 -13.77
C VAL A 558 -7.99 3.35 -12.41
N VAL A 559 -7.38 2.18 -12.27
CA VAL A 559 -6.63 1.78 -11.07
C VAL A 559 -5.15 1.54 -11.36
N SER A 560 -4.81 1.18 -12.59
CA SER A 560 -3.42 1.06 -13.03
C SER A 560 -3.30 1.06 -14.54
N ILE A 561 -2.09 1.34 -15.02
CA ILE A 561 -1.72 1.36 -16.43
C ILE A 561 -0.51 0.44 -16.61
N THR A 562 -0.65 -0.59 -17.42
CA THR A 562 0.46 -1.44 -17.87
C THR A 562 1.04 -0.84 -19.16
N LEU A 563 2.30 -0.44 -19.12
CA LEU A 563 3.01 0.05 -20.31
C LEU A 563 3.33 -1.09 -21.28
N PRO A 564 3.59 -0.81 -22.56
CA PRO A 564 3.98 -1.85 -23.52
C PRO A 564 5.21 -2.63 -23.06
N SER A 565 5.18 -3.96 -23.21
CA SER A 565 6.36 -4.82 -23.01
C SER A 565 7.27 -4.87 -24.23
N THR A 566 6.72 -4.56 -25.40
CA THR A 566 7.44 -4.47 -26.67
C THR A 566 6.99 -3.25 -27.46
N THR A 567 7.86 -2.82 -28.35
CA THR A 567 7.67 -1.71 -29.29
C THR A 567 8.00 -2.20 -30.69
N ASN A 568 7.49 -1.54 -31.73
CA ASN A 568 7.76 -1.93 -33.11
C ASN A 568 9.22 -1.69 -33.55
N HIS A 569 9.87 -0.63 -33.06
CA HIS A 569 11.24 -0.27 -33.45
C HIS A 569 12.06 0.18 -32.23
N GLY A 570 12.08 1.49 -31.94
CA GLY A 570 12.82 2.12 -30.85
C GLY A 570 12.19 1.90 -29.48
N LYS A 571 12.60 2.66 -28.48
CA LYS A 571 12.06 2.56 -27.11
C LYS A 571 11.12 3.72 -26.81
N LEU A 572 10.08 3.45 -26.02
CA LEU A 572 9.12 4.43 -25.56
C LEU A 572 9.44 4.87 -24.14
N HIS A 573 9.43 6.17 -23.92
CA HIS A 573 9.68 6.78 -22.62
C HIS A 573 8.50 7.64 -22.20
N VAL A 574 8.03 7.47 -20.96
CA VAL A 574 6.97 8.27 -20.36
C VAL A 574 7.55 9.04 -19.17
N PHE A 575 7.49 10.37 -19.22
CA PHE A 575 7.90 11.25 -18.12
C PHE A 575 6.74 11.50 -17.15
N ALA A 576 5.54 11.73 -17.67
CA ALA A 576 4.37 12.02 -16.85
C ALA A 576 3.09 11.41 -17.43
N ILE A 577 2.15 11.09 -16.54
CA ILE A 577 0.81 10.59 -16.85
C ILE A 577 -0.18 11.47 -16.12
N ALA A 578 -1.26 11.89 -16.78
CA ALA A 578 -2.33 12.67 -16.19
C ALA A 578 -3.68 12.28 -16.80
N SER A 579 -4.77 12.73 -16.19
CA SER A 579 -6.11 12.58 -16.72
C SER A 579 -6.88 13.89 -16.68
N GLY A 580 -7.94 13.97 -17.48
CA GLY A 580 -8.78 15.15 -17.56
C GLY A 580 -9.94 14.96 -18.51
N SER A 581 -10.67 16.05 -18.75
CA SER A 581 -11.68 16.14 -19.80
C SER A 581 -11.34 17.30 -20.72
N PRO A 582 -11.05 17.04 -22.02
CA PRO A 582 -10.86 18.09 -23.00
C PRO A 582 -12.11 18.98 -23.04
N VAL A 583 -11.91 20.30 -23.08
CA VAL A 583 -12.98 21.29 -23.25
C VAL A 583 -13.49 21.29 -24.68
#